data_AF-A0A8C5EFC0-F1
#
_entry.id   AF-A0A8C5EFC0-F1
#
_cell.length_a   1.000
_cell.length_b   1.000
_cell.length_c   1.000
_cell.angle_alpha   90.00
_cell.angle_beta   90.00
_cell.angle_gamma   90.00
#
_symmetry.space_group_name_H-M   'P 1'
#
loop_
_entity.id
_entity.type
_entity.pdbx_description
1 polymer ?
#
loop_
_entity_poly.entity_id
_entity_poly.type
_entity_poly.pdbx_seq_one_letter_code
_entity_poly.pdbx_strand_id
1 'polypeptide(L)'
;MDRQRREMALLLPLVLLSICCISAAVPQAESENKTILTKTGGDEPSSVLNQQQNFVPDINSVLRDISVQLAKHEVEMKHLQRQNEEQSTKLKELELQKSELEKLQEQHKQQHLQLQQQQQQQQQQQQQLQQQLQQQQQQIKMSQVAFSASLRTSGSGYTGPFNTNANLIFKNVFENIGNAYNPQTGIFTAPVRGVYHFEFYIHGLYAYPSGAWVMKNEQRICATYDSTSSGRTAASNGVTLLLEVGDVVFLRLWVNTALYDDDFHYNTFSGHMLFTM
;
A
#
# COMPACT_ATOMS: atom_id res chain seq x y z
N MET A 1 15.36 13.25 8.17
CA MET A 1 15.10 12.84 6.77
C MET A 1 16.22 12.01 6.13
N ASP A 2 17.27 11.61 6.86
CA ASP A 2 18.51 11.09 6.23
C ASP A 2 18.90 9.65 6.63
N ARG A 3 18.10 8.99 7.48
CA ARG A 3 18.36 7.62 7.94
C ARG A 3 17.61 6.54 7.14
N GLN A 4 16.44 6.88 6.58
CA GLN A 4 15.69 5.96 5.69
C GLN A 4 16.16 5.95 4.23
N ARG A 5 16.99 6.92 3.81
CA ARG A 5 17.60 6.93 2.47
C ARG A 5 18.87 6.06 2.37
N ARG A 6 19.51 5.73 3.49
CA ARG A 6 20.74 4.90 3.50
C ARG A 6 20.47 3.40 3.44
N GLU A 7 19.31 2.93 3.89
CA GLU A 7 18.95 1.50 3.79
C GLU A 7 18.39 1.10 2.41
N MET A 8 17.85 2.07 1.65
CA MET A 8 17.39 1.85 0.27
C MET A 8 18.54 1.80 -0.77
N ALA A 9 19.77 2.18 -0.39
CA ALA A 9 20.93 2.20 -1.31
C ALA A 9 21.79 0.93 -1.26
N LEU A 10 21.54 0.02 -0.32
CA LEU A 10 22.31 -1.22 -0.15
C LEU A 10 21.60 -2.46 -0.71
N LEU A 11 20.33 -2.34 -1.13
CA LEU A 11 19.53 -3.45 -1.68
C LEU A 11 19.48 -3.48 -3.22
N LEU A 12 20.05 -2.49 -3.89
CA LEU A 12 20.04 -2.37 -5.36
C LEU A 12 21.11 -3.18 -6.14
N PRO A 13 22.23 -3.68 -5.57
CA PRO A 13 23.16 -4.52 -6.34
C PRO A 13 22.94 -6.04 -6.19
N LEU A 14 22.03 -6.50 -5.31
CA LEU A 14 21.80 -7.94 -5.10
C LEU A 14 20.74 -8.56 -6.04
N VAL A 15 19.98 -7.74 -6.77
CA VAL A 15 18.90 -8.21 -7.67
C VAL A 15 19.35 -8.33 -9.14
N LEU A 16 20.53 -7.84 -9.50
CA LEU A 16 21.01 -7.79 -10.89
C LEU A 16 21.99 -8.91 -11.29
N LEU A 17 22.34 -9.84 -10.38
CA LEU A 17 23.27 -10.96 -10.66
C LEU A 17 22.57 -12.30 -10.97
N SER A 18 21.23 -12.34 -11.07
CA SER A 18 20.49 -13.59 -11.33
C SER A 18 19.89 -13.73 -12.73
N ILE A 19 20.20 -12.84 -13.69
CA ILE A 19 19.54 -12.81 -15.02
C ILE A 19 20.54 -12.94 -16.19
N CYS A 20 21.60 -13.74 -16.11
CA CYS A 20 22.51 -13.88 -17.27
C CYS A 20 23.03 -15.28 -17.63
N CYS A 21 22.46 -16.36 -17.12
CA CYS A 21 22.80 -17.68 -17.64
C CYS A 21 21.50 -18.44 -17.91
N ILE A 22 21.07 -18.50 -19.17
CA ILE A 22 20.47 -19.66 -19.86
C ILE A 22 20.09 -19.19 -21.28
N SER A 23 20.89 -19.59 -22.27
CA SER A 23 20.41 -20.05 -23.58
C SER A 23 21.59 -20.42 -24.47
N ALA A 24 21.83 -21.73 -24.62
CA ALA A 24 22.03 -22.41 -25.90
C ALA A 24 22.52 -23.85 -25.63
N ALA A 25 21.64 -24.84 -25.76
CA ALA A 25 21.90 -26.12 -26.45
C ALA A 25 20.75 -27.12 -26.22
N VAL A 26 20.03 -27.34 -27.32
CA VAL A 26 19.12 -28.41 -27.72
C VAL A 26 19.31 -29.78 -27.02
N PRO A 27 18.23 -30.50 -26.63
CA PRO A 27 18.30 -31.90 -26.22
C PRO A 27 18.11 -32.84 -27.42
N GLN A 28 19.04 -33.79 -27.59
CA GLN A 28 18.86 -34.98 -28.42
C GLN A 28 18.81 -36.17 -27.46
N ALA A 29 17.65 -36.81 -27.38
CA ALA A 29 17.42 -37.98 -26.54
C ALA A 29 17.72 -39.25 -27.35
N GLU A 30 18.76 -39.97 -26.96
CA GLU A 30 18.93 -41.41 -27.20
C GLU A 30 19.64 -41.97 -25.97
N SER A 31 18.91 -42.70 -25.13
CA SER A 31 19.48 -43.45 -24.01
C SER A 31 19.15 -44.92 -24.19
N GLU A 32 20.04 -45.64 -24.87
CA GLU A 32 20.15 -47.09 -24.73
C GLU A 32 20.84 -47.40 -23.40
N ASN A 33 20.10 -47.98 -22.45
CA ASN A 33 20.68 -48.52 -21.23
C ASN A 33 21.13 -49.96 -21.53
N LYS A 34 22.43 -50.13 -21.80
CA LYS A 34 23.09 -51.44 -21.93
C LYS A 34 23.79 -51.77 -20.61
N THR A 35 23.26 -52.78 -19.94
CA THR A 35 23.72 -53.32 -18.65
C THR A 35 25.16 -53.85 -18.73
N ILE A 36 25.95 -53.51 -17.71
CA ILE A 36 27.26 -54.11 -17.42
C ILE A 36 27.04 -55.55 -16.91
N LEU A 37 27.64 -56.53 -17.58
CA LEU A 37 27.99 -57.82 -16.97
C LEU A 37 29.50 -57.94 -16.95
N THR A 38 30.03 -58.07 -15.75
CA THR A 38 31.40 -58.51 -15.48
C THR A 38 31.53 -60.00 -15.77
N LYS A 39 32.58 -60.40 -16.51
CA LYS A 39 33.69 -61.22 -15.98
C LYS A 39 34.53 -61.84 -17.11
N THR A 40 35.86 -61.80 -16.90
CA THR A 40 36.89 -62.83 -17.19
C THR A 40 36.84 -63.47 -18.58
N GLY A 41 37.82 -63.29 -19.48
CA GLY A 41 39.25 -63.40 -19.29
C GLY A 41 39.76 -64.65 -20.02
N GLY A 42 40.86 -64.55 -20.75
CA GLY A 42 41.58 -65.73 -21.26
C GLY A 42 42.00 -65.62 -22.73
N ASP A 43 43.26 -65.26 -22.91
CA ASP A 43 44.05 -65.44 -24.11
C ASP A 43 44.07 -66.91 -24.59
N GLU A 44 44.40 -67.07 -25.87
CA GLU A 44 44.84 -68.31 -26.51
C GLU A 44 45.79 -69.14 -25.64
N PRO A 45 45.75 -70.47 -25.81
CA PRO A 45 47.00 -71.13 -26.11
C PRO A 45 46.94 -71.96 -27.39
N SER A 46 48.04 -71.86 -28.11
CA SER A 46 48.42 -72.72 -29.22
C SER A 46 48.49 -74.20 -28.81
N SER A 47 48.06 -75.04 -29.76
CA SER A 47 48.47 -76.43 -30.01
C SER A 47 49.44 -77.11 -29.03
N VAL A 48 49.00 -78.20 -28.41
CA VAL A 48 49.83 -79.40 -28.20
C VAL A 48 48.94 -80.63 -28.40
N LEU A 49 49.31 -81.46 -29.39
CA LEU A 49 48.85 -82.84 -29.52
C LEU A 49 49.03 -83.57 -28.18
N ASN A 50 48.01 -84.26 -27.68
CA ASN A 50 48.23 -85.66 -27.35
C ASN A 50 46.95 -86.44 -27.14
N GLN A 51 46.82 -87.45 -28.01
CA GLN A 51 46.29 -88.79 -27.73
C GLN A 51 45.23 -88.89 -26.63
N GLN A 52 43.98 -88.99 -27.07
CA GLN A 52 43.08 -89.96 -26.46
C GLN A 52 42.17 -90.59 -27.49
N GLN A 53 42.10 -91.91 -27.38
CA GLN A 53 41.34 -92.84 -28.19
C GLN A 53 39.85 -92.50 -28.29
N ASN A 54 39.25 -93.03 -29.36
CA ASN A 54 37.84 -93.42 -29.49
C ASN A 54 36.78 -92.31 -29.33
N PHE A 55 36.05 -92.05 -30.40
CA PHE A 55 34.75 -92.68 -30.68
C PHE A 55 34.25 -91.98 -31.95
N VAL A 56 33.89 -92.73 -32.99
CA VAL A 56 32.92 -92.18 -33.96
C VAL A 56 31.74 -91.75 -33.10
N PRO A 57 31.30 -90.48 -33.13
CA PRO A 57 30.19 -90.06 -32.31
C PRO A 57 29.06 -91.03 -32.61
N ASP A 58 28.70 -91.84 -31.63
CA ASP A 58 27.50 -92.65 -31.74
C ASP A 58 26.40 -91.67 -32.16
N ILE A 59 25.58 -92.01 -33.16
CA ILE A 59 24.50 -91.13 -33.62
C ILE A 59 23.65 -90.67 -32.42
N ASN A 60 23.56 -91.52 -31.38
CA ASN A 60 22.92 -91.21 -30.11
C ASN A 60 23.62 -90.10 -29.29
N SER A 61 24.95 -89.94 -29.37
CA SER A 61 25.72 -88.88 -28.69
C SER A 61 25.47 -87.50 -29.31
N VAL A 62 25.42 -87.41 -30.64
CA VAL A 62 25.08 -86.17 -31.37
C VAL A 62 23.61 -85.82 -31.18
N LEU A 63 22.72 -86.81 -31.23
CA LEU A 63 21.30 -86.63 -30.90
C LEU A 63 21.11 -86.15 -29.45
N ARG A 64 21.94 -86.61 -28.51
CA ARG A 64 21.95 -86.11 -27.12
C ARG A 64 22.36 -84.65 -27.05
N ASP A 65 23.42 -84.27 -27.76
CA ASP A 65 23.91 -82.88 -27.77
C ASP A 65 22.89 -81.92 -28.40
N ILE A 66 22.30 -82.31 -29.54
CA ILE A 66 21.20 -81.57 -30.18
C ILE A 66 20.00 -81.45 -29.22
N SER A 67 19.65 -82.52 -28.50
CA SER A 67 18.57 -82.48 -27.51
C SER A 67 18.88 -81.52 -26.36
N VAL A 68 20.13 -81.46 -25.91
CA VAL A 68 20.59 -80.52 -24.87
C VAL A 68 20.57 -79.08 -25.37
N GLN A 69 21.01 -78.81 -26.60
CA GLN A 69 20.96 -77.48 -27.21
C GLN A 69 19.52 -77.01 -27.47
N LEU A 70 18.65 -77.91 -27.92
CA LEU A 70 17.23 -77.63 -28.09
C LEU A 70 16.57 -77.30 -26.75
N ALA A 71 16.87 -78.07 -25.70
CA ALA A 71 16.41 -77.78 -24.34
C ALA A 71 16.94 -76.43 -23.82
N LYS A 72 18.20 -76.08 -24.12
CA LYS A 72 18.79 -74.78 -23.76
C LYS A 72 18.08 -73.62 -24.46
N HIS A 73 17.85 -73.72 -25.77
CA HIS A 73 17.11 -72.69 -26.52
C HIS A 73 15.65 -72.60 -26.10
N GLU A 74 15.00 -73.70 -25.71
CA GLU A 74 13.64 -73.67 -25.17
C GLU A 74 13.58 -72.91 -23.83
N VAL A 75 14.58 -73.10 -22.97
CA VAL A 75 14.72 -72.35 -21.72
C VAL A 75 14.96 -70.85 -21.99
N GLU A 76 15.83 -70.52 -22.96
CA GLU A 76 16.11 -69.14 -23.35
C GLU A 76 14.88 -68.45 -23.97
N MET A 77 14.14 -69.15 -24.82
CA MET A 77 12.85 -68.68 -25.37
C MET A 77 11.84 -68.40 -24.28
N LYS A 78 11.69 -69.30 -23.29
CA LYS A 78 10.81 -69.07 -22.14
C LYS A 78 11.27 -67.89 -21.28
N HIS A 79 12.58 -67.65 -21.18
CA HIS A 79 13.12 -66.51 -20.45
C HIS A 79 12.84 -65.19 -21.18
N LEU A 80 13.11 -65.11 -22.49
CA LEU A 80 12.81 -63.96 -23.34
C LEU A 80 11.31 -63.64 -23.35
N GLN A 81 10.46 -64.67 -23.38
CA GLN A 81 9.02 -64.47 -23.34
C GLN A 81 8.56 -63.85 -22.01
N ARG A 82 9.11 -64.29 -20.88
CA ARG A 82 8.88 -63.64 -19.56
C ARG A 82 9.40 -62.21 -19.53
N GLN A 83 10.57 -61.94 -20.10
CA GLN A 83 11.11 -60.57 -20.18
C GLN A 83 10.22 -59.66 -21.03
N ASN A 84 9.69 -60.15 -22.16
CA ASN A 84 8.74 -59.40 -22.99
C ASN A 84 7.42 -59.13 -22.25
N GLU A 85 6.91 -60.10 -21.49
CA GLU A 85 5.73 -59.90 -20.64
C GLU A 85 6.00 -58.83 -19.57
N GLU A 86 7.16 -58.86 -18.91
CA GLU A 86 7.56 -57.86 -17.92
C GLU A 86 7.79 -56.46 -18.54
N GLN A 87 8.35 -56.38 -19.74
CA GLN A 87 8.48 -55.13 -20.48
C GLN A 87 7.10 -54.58 -20.88
N SER A 88 6.18 -55.45 -21.31
CA SER A 88 4.81 -55.07 -21.66
C SER A 88 4.05 -54.49 -20.47
N THR A 89 4.23 -55.04 -19.26
CA THR A 89 3.61 -54.49 -18.05
C THR A 89 4.22 -53.14 -17.66
N LYS A 90 5.54 -53.00 -17.69
CA LYS A 90 6.24 -51.72 -17.43
C LYS A 90 5.83 -50.63 -18.42
N LEU A 91 5.65 -50.97 -19.70
CA LEU A 91 5.21 -50.01 -20.71
C LEU A 91 3.82 -49.44 -20.38
N LYS A 92 2.88 -50.30 -19.97
CA LYS A 92 1.53 -49.88 -19.57
C LYS A 92 1.55 -48.98 -18.34
N GLU A 93 2.41 -49.28 -17.36
CA GLU A 93 2.59 -48.44 -16.18
C GLU A 93 3.16 -47.06 -16.54
N LEU A 94 4.14 -47.01 -17.44
CA LEU A 94 4.73 -45.76 -17.92
C LEU A 94 3.71 -44.91 -18.70
N GLU A 95 2.87 -45.53 -19.52
CA GLU A 95 1.78 -44.84 -20.23
C GLU A 95 0.76 -44.23 -19.24
N LEU A 96 0.43 -44.95 -18.16
CA LEU A 96 -0.45 -44.44 -17.11
C LEU A 96 0.17 -43.22 -16.39
N GLN A 97 1.43 -43.34 -15.98
CA GLN A 97 2.17 -42.25 -15.32
C GLN A 97 2.28 -41.01 -16.22
N LYS A 98 2.51 -41.19 -17.53
CA LYS A 98 2.53 -40.10 -18.49
C LYS A 98 1.19 -39.36 -18.56
N SER A 99 0.09 -40.09 -18.62
CA SER A 99 -1.27 -39.51 -18.61
C SER A 99 -1.56 -38.74 -17.31
N GLU A 100 -1.13 -39.26 -16.15
CA GLU A 100 -1.26 -38.55 -14.87
C GLU A 100 -0.43 -37.26 -14.83
N LEU A 101 0.79 -37.29 -15.37
CA LEU A 101 1.65 -36.12 -15.44
C LEU A 101 1.06 -35.02 -16.33
N GLU A 102 0.49 -35.38 -17.48
CA GLU A 102 -0.19 -34.44 -18.38
C GLU A 102 -1.39 -33.77 -17.69
N LYS A 103 -2.18 -34.54 -16.93
CA LYS A 103 -3.29 -33.98 -16.11
C LYS A 103 -2.78 -33.02 -15.04
N LEU A 104 -1.69 -33.37 -14.35
CA LEU A 104 -1.11 -32.53 -13.31
C LEU A 104 -0.56 -31.22 -13.90
N GLN A 105 0.08 -31.28 -15.07
CA GLN A 105 0.57 -30.10 -15.79
C GLN A 105 -0.58 -29.16 -16.17
N GLU A 106 -1.69 -29.69 -16.68
CA GLU A 106 -2.85 -28.87 -17.01
C GLU A 106 -3.46 -28.25 -15.74
N GLN A 107 -3.58 -29.02 -14.65
CA GLN A 107 -4.04 -28.47 -13.37
C GLN A 107 -3.14 -27.34 -12.85
N HIS A 108 -1.82 -27.50 -12.92
CA HIS A 108 -0.87 -26.45 -12.54
C HIS A 108 -1.01 -25.20 -13.40
N LYS A 109 -1.22 -25.37 -14.71
CA LYS A 109 -1.45 -24.26 -15.64
C LYS A 109 -2.73 -23.49 -15.28
N GLN A 110 -3.81 -24.20 -14.97
CA GLN A 110 -5.07 -23.59 -14.54
C GLN A 110 -4.92 -22.86 -13.19
N GLN A 111 -4.24 -23.45 -12.22
CA GLN A 111 -3.94 -22.80 -10.94
C GLN A 111 -3.10 -21.54 -11.11
N HIS A 112 -2.10 -21.57 -12.02
CA HIS A 112 -1.27 -20.40 -12.30
C HIS A 112 -2.09 -19.26 -12.91
N LEU A 113 -2.99 -19.58 -13.86
CA LEU A 113 -3.88 -18.60 -14.47
C LEU A 113 -4.84 -17.99 -13.43
N GLN A 114 -5.40 -18.83 -12.56
CA GLN A 114 -6.29 -18.36 -11.49
C GLN A 114 -5.56 -17.45 -10.51
N LEU A 115 -4.33 -17.80 -10.12
CA LEU A 115 -3.51 -16.96 -9.24
C LEU A 115 -3.16 -15.63 -9.91
N GLN A 116 -2.86 -15.63 -11.21
CA GLN A 116 -2.56 -14.41 -11.96
C GLN A 116 -3.78 -13.49 -12.03
N GLN A 117 -4.97 -14.05 -12.27
CA GLN A 117 -6.23 -13.29 -12.23
C GLN A 117 -6.50 -12.71 -10.85
N GLN A 118 -6.29 -13.50 -9.79
CA GLN A 118 -6.47 -13.04 -8.41
C GLN A 118 -5.50 -11.91 -8.05
N GLN A 119 -4.23 -12.01 -8.49
CA GLN A 119 -3.24 -10.95 -8.29
C GLN A 119 -3.63 -9.66 -9.02
N GLN A 120 -4.12 -9.77 -10.27
CA GLN A 120 -4.60 -8.60 -11.01
C GLN A 120 -5.80 -7.94 -10.33
N GLN A 121 -6.76 -8.73 -9.84
CA GLN A 121 -7.90 -8.21 -9.09
C GLN A 121 -7.47 -7.52 -7.79
N GLN A 122 -6.54 -8.12 -7.04
CA GLN A 122 -6.00 -7.50 -5.83
C GLN A 122 -5.28 -6.18 -6.12
N GLN A 123 -4.49 -6.11 -7.20
CA GLN A 123 -3.81 -4.88 -7.60
C GLN A 123 -4.82 -3.78 -7.98
N GLN A 124 -5.87 -4.12 -8.72
CA GLN A 124 -6.93 -3.17 -9.06
C GLN A 124 -7.66 -2.66 -7.81
N GLN A 125 -8.00 -3.56 -6.88
CA GLN A 125 -8.63 -3.19 -5.61
C GLN A 125 -7.72 -2.28 -4.78
N GLN A 126 -6.42 -2.57 -4.73
CA GLN A 126 -5.44 -1.76 -4.01
C GLN A 126 -5.33 -0.35 -4.62
N GLN A 127 -5.33 -0.24 -5.95
CA GLN A 127 -5.30 1.05 -6.65
C GLN A 127 -6.57 1.86 -6.38
N GLN A 128 -7.75 1.24 -6.43
CA GLN A 128 -9.02 1.90 -6.11
C GLN A 128 -9.05 2.41 -4.66
N LEU A 129 -8.61 1.58 -3.71
CA LEU A 129 -8.55 1.98 -2.30
C LEU A 129 -7.58 3.15 -2.09
N GLN A 130 -6.42 3.14 -2.75
CA GLN A 130 -5.46 4.25 -2.69
C GLN A 130 -6.07 5.55 -3.23
N GLN A 131 -6.80 5.50 -4.34
CA GLN A 131 -7.48 6.67 -4.90
C GLN A 131 -8.55 7.21 -3.94
N GLN A 132 -9.35 6.33 -3.34
CA GLN A 132 -10.37 6.73 -2.37
C GLN A 132 -9.76 7.39 -1.13
N LEU A 133 -8.64 6.84 -0.61
CA LEU A 133 -7.92 7.44 0.51
C LEU A 133 -7.35 8.83 0.16
N GLN A 134 -6.80 9.00 -1.04
CA GLN A 134 -6.31 10.30 -1.48
C GLN A 134 -7.44 11.34 -1.57
N GLN A 135 -8.60 10.95 -2.11
CA GLN A 135 -9.76 11.83 -2.18
C GLN A 135 -10.26 12.22 -0.78
N GLN A 136 -10.35 11.27 0.15
CA GLN A 136 -10.72 11.56 1.54
C GLN A 136 -9.73 12.50 2.22
N GLN A 137 -8.42 12.29 2.03
CA GLN A 137 -7.40 13.18 2.58
C GLN A 137 -7.52 14.61 2.03
N GLN A 138 -7.82 14.76 0.74
CA GLN A 138 -8.06 16.08 0.14
C GLN A 138 -9.33 16.73 0.70
N GLN A 139 -10.42 15.99 0.86
CA GLN A 139 -11.65 16.50 1.47
C GLN A 139 -11.42 16.96 2.91
N ILE A 140 -10.71 16.17 3.72
CA ILE A 140 -10.35 16.53 5.10
C ILE A 140 -9.51 17.82 5.11
N LYS A 141 -8.54 17.94 4.19
CA LYS A 141 -7.71 19.15 4.11
C LYS A 141 -8.52 20.40 3.74
N MET A 142 -9.50 20.28 2.85
CA MET A 142 -10.37 21.40 2.48
C MET A 142 -11.40 21.74 3.57
N SER A 143 -11.71 20.80 4.46
CA SER A 143 -12.61 21.02 5.60
C SER A 143 -11.89 21.41 6.89
N GLN A 144 -10.60 21.71 6.84
CA GLN A 144 -9.89 22.31 7.97
C GLN A 144 -9.94 23.82 7.86
N VAL A 145 -10.72 24.45 8.73
CA VAL A 145 -10.87 25.90 8.79
C VAL A 145 -10.78 26.32 10.25
N ALA A 146 -9.79 27.15 10.58
CA ALA A 146 -9.63 27.72 11.89
C ALA A 146 -8.81 29.01 11.81
N PHE A 147 -9.18 30.02 12.57
CA PHE A 147 -8.39 31.22 12.74
C PHE A 147 -8.41 31.68 14.19
N SER A 148 -7.36 32.39 14.59
CA SER A 148 -7.31 33.13 15.83
C SER A 148 -6.45 34.37 15.65
N ALA A 149 -6.97 35.52 16.07
CA ALA A 149 -6.27 36.80 15.94
C ALA A 149 -6.52 37.71 17.14
N SER A 150 -5.54 38.58 17.44
CA SER A 150 -5.68 39.68 18.39
C SER A 150 -5.70 41.05 17.70
N LEU A 151 -6.25 42.04 18.42
CA LEU A 151 -6.61 43.33 17.85
C LEU A 151 -5.40 44.09 17.31
N ARG A 152 -4.33 44.22 18.10
CA ARG A 152 -3.10 44.94 17.74
C ARG A 152 -1.92 44.00 17.57
N THR A 153 -1.04 44.31 16.62
CA THR A 153 0.27 43.64 16.45
C THR A 153 1.27 44.05 17.52
N SER A 154 1.24 45.32 17.97
CA SER A 154 2.09 45.83 19.05
C SER A 154 1.59 47.18 19.57
N GLY A 155 2.14 47.60 20.71
CA GLY A 155 1.94 48.91 21.31
C GLY A 155 0.61 49.05 22.06
N SER A 156 0.54 50.06 22.93
CA SER A 156 -0.60 50.33 23.80
C SER A 156 -1.53 51.41 23.22
N GLY A 157 -2.84 51.22 23.35
CA GLY A 157 -3.81 52.28 23.11
C GLY A 157 -5.24 51.79 22.89
N TYR A 158 -6.12 52.76 22.63
CA TYR A 158 -7.52 52.50 22.36
C TYR A 158 -7.78 52.27 20.86
N THR A 159 -8.76 51.42 20.57
CA THR A 159 -9.48 51.36 19.29
C THR A 159 -10.88 51.91 19.53
N GLY A 160 -11.18 53.05 18.91
CA GLY A 160 -12.31 53.89 19.30
C GLY A 160 -11.95 54.88 20.42
N PRO A 161 -12.92 55.63 20.95
CA PRO A 161 -14.31 55.64 20.52
C PRO A 161 -14.50 56.26 19.13
N PHE A 162 -15.46 55.74 18.39
CA PHE A 162 -15.88 56.31 17.11
C PHE A 162 -17.29 56.86 17.22
N ASN A 163 -17.61 57.89 16.42
CA ASN A 163 -18.95 58.49 16.36
C ASN A 163 -19.97 57.66 15.55
N THR A 164 -19.54 56.55 14.97
CA THR A 164 -20.38 55.55 14.32
C THR A 164 -19.92 54.15 14.72
N ASN A 165 -20.75 53.13 14.51
CA ASN A 165 -20.30 51.74 14.63
C ASN A 165 -19.17 51.50 13.62
N ALA A 166 -18.14 50.73 14.01
CA ALA A 166 -16.98 50.48 13.19
C ALA A 166 -16.61 49.00 13.21
N ASN A 167 -16.17 48.46 12.06
CA ASN A 167 -15.67 47.09 12.01
C ASN A 167 -14.34 47.00 12.78
N LEU A 168 -14.21 45.97 13.62
CA LEU A 168 -12.96 45.67 14.31
C LEU A 168 -12.08 44.81 13.42
N ILE A 169 -10.82 45.23 13.27
CA ILE A 169 -9.82 44.55 12.43
C ILE A 169 -8.76 43.98 13.37
N PHE A 170 -8.74 42.65 13.54
CA PHE A 170 -7.75 41.97 14.37
C PHE A 170 -6.51 41.68 13.53
N LYS A 171 -5.52 42.55 13.67
CA LYS A 171 -4.37 42.61 12.76
C LYS A 171 -3.30 41.57 13.06
N ASN A 172 -3.25 41.07 14.29
CA ASN A 172 -2.25 40.11 14.72
C ASN A 172 -2.79 38.69 14.63
N VAL A 173 -2.43 37.96 13.59
CA VAL A 173 -2.95 36.62 13.34
C VAL A 173 -2.04 35.58 13.98
N PHE A 174 -2.56 34.79 14.91
CA PHE A 174 -1.87 33.64 15.50
C PHE A 174 -1.94 32.42 14.58
N GLU A 175 -3.10 32.18 13.98
CA GLU A 175 -3.35 31.06 13.07
C GLU A 175 -4.47 31.42 12.07
N ASN A 176 -4.42 30.85 10.86
CA ASN A 176 -5.42 31.06 9.80
C ASN A 176 -5.47 29.88 8.81
N ILE A 177 -5.71 28.67 9.33
CA ILE A 177 -5.89 27.46 8.53
C ILE A 177 -7.10 27.64 7.61
N GLY A 178 -6.89 27.38 6.33
CA GLY A 178 -7.90 27.57 5.29
C GLY A 178 -7.97 29.00 4.75
N ASN A 179 -7.18 29.94 5.29
CA ASN A 179 -7.13 31.35 4.87
C ASN A 179 -8.50 32.03 4.80
N ALA A 180 -9.42 31.65 5.70
CA ALA A 180 -10.79 32.13 5.71
C ALA A 180 -10.93 33.49 6.42
N TYR A 181 -9.97 33.88 7.26
CA TYR A 181 -9.92 35.19 7.91
C TYR A 181 -9.03 36.17 7.14
N ASN A 182 -9.52 37.40 6.95
CA ASN A 182 -8.77 38.48 6.30
C ASN A 182 -8.36 39.55 7.34
N PRO A 183 -7.05 39.65 7.69
CA PRO A 183 -6.57 40.60 8.71
C PRO A 183 -6.52 42.05 8.23
N GLN A 184 -6.73 42.33 6.94
CA GLN A 184 -6.86 43.69 6.43
C GLN A 184 -8.29 44.22 6.60
N THR A 185 -9.30 43.36 6.64
CA THR A 185 -10.71 43.77 6.75
C THR A 185 -11.37 43.38 8.07
N GLY A 186 -10.79 42.43 8.80
CA GLY A 186 -11.36 41.88 10.03
C GLY A 186 -12.45 40.82 9.81
N ILE A 187 -12.59 40.34 8.58
CA ILE A 187 -13.73 39.52 8.14
C ILE A 187 -13.30 38.07 7.96
N PHE A 188 -14.06 37.16 8.57
CA PHE A 188 -14.07 35.74 8.24
C PHE A 188 -15.08 35.49 7.10
N THR A 189 -14.70 34.72 6.08
CA THR A 189 -15.58 34.29 4.99
C THR A 189 -15.61 32.77 4.94
N ALA A 190 -16.79 32.16 5.03
CA ALA A 190 -16.93 30.71 5.03
C ALA A 190 -16.52 30.11 3.66
N PRO A 191 -15.44 29.30 3.59
CA PRO A 191 -14.98 28.73 2.32
C PRO A 191 -15.80 27.50 1.89
N VAL A 192 -16.41 26.82 2.87
CA VAL A 192 -17.24 25.63 2.68
C VAL A 192 -18.49 25.74 3.55
N ARG A 193 -19.59 25.14 3.10
CA ARG A 193 -20.82 25.06 3.90
C ARG A 193 -20.59 24.15 5.11
N GLY A 194 -20.96 24.62 6.29
CA GLY A 194 -20.68 23.89 7.52
C GLY A 194 -21.15 24.61 8.78
N VAL A 195 -20.97 23.93 9.91
CA VAL A 195 -21.23 24.47 11.24
C VAL A 195 -19.94 25.00 11.82
N TYR A 196 -19.92 26.27 12.20
CA TYR A 196 -18.75 26.99 12.71
C TYR A 196 -19.02 27.50 14.12
N HIS A 197 -18.00 27.48 14.96
CA HIS A 197 -18.01 28.15 16.25
C HIS A 197 -17.14 29.39 16.21
N PHE A 198 -17.63 30.47 16.82
CA PHE A 198 -16.91 31.73 16.98
C PHE A 198 -16.94 32.15 18.43
N GLU A 199 -15.82 32.66 18.91
CA GLU A 199 -15.69 33.22 20.24
C GLU A 199 -14.86 34.49 20.20
N PHE A 200 -15.14 35.41 21.10
CA PHE A 200 -14.42 36.66 21.19
C PHE A 200 -14.35 37.18 22.60
N TYR A 201 -13.27 37.91 22.85
CA TYR A 201 -12.96 38.54 24.11
C TYR A 201 -12.65 40.00 23.83
N ILE A 202 -13.33 40.90 24.54
CA ILE A 202 -13.09 42.33 24.48
C ILE A 202 -12.67 42.85 25.84
N HIS A 203 -11.73 43.79 25.82
CA HIS A 203 -11.10 44.37 27.00
C HIS A 203 -11.23 45.88 26.99
N GLY A 204 -11.65 46.41 28.12
CA GLY A 204 -11.95 47.81 28.35
C GLY A 204 -11.21 48.40 29.55
N LEU A 205 -11.23 49.73 29.61
CA LEU A 205 -10.74 50.52 30.74
C LEU A 205 -11.80 51.55 31.12
N TYR A 206 -11.80 52.00 32.37
CA TYR A 206 -12.79 52.93 32.94
C TYR A 206 -13.06 54.23 32.15
N ALA A 207 -12.18 54.63 31.23
CA ALA A 207 -12.35 55.83 30.41
C ALA A 207 -13.52 55.72 29.41
N TYR A 208 -13.83 54.52 28.94
CA TYR A 208 -14.87 54.29 27.94
C TYR A 208 -15.61 52.97 28.20
N PRO A 209 -16.93 52.89 27.92
CA PRO A 209 -17.60 51.61 27.83
C PRO A 209 -17.01 50.77 26.68
N SER A 210 -17.15 49.46 26.75
CA SER A 210 -16.67 48.51 25.75
C SER A 210 -17.81 47.63 25.28
N GLY A 211 -18.05 47.57 23.97
CA GLY A 211 -19.13 46.75 23.44
C GLY A 211 -18.99 46.46 21.96
N ALA A 212 -19.28 45.22 21.57
CA ALA A 212 -19.17 44.75 20.20
C ALA A 212 -20.30 43.78 19.84
N TRP A 213 -20.70 43.76 18.58
CA TRP A 213 -21.58 42.74 18.00
C TRP A 213 -20.78 41.73 17.19
N VAL A 214 -21.17 40.45 17.27
CA VAL A 214 -20.91 39.49 16.19
C VAL A 214 -21.92 39.74 15.09
N MET A 215 -21.42 39.97 13.89
CA MET A 215 -22.20 40.21 12.69
C MET A 215 -22.14 38.99 11.78
N LYS A 216 -23.27 38.54 11.22
CA LYS A 216 -23.34 37.61 10.08
C LYS A 216 -24.05 38.33 8.94
N ASN A 217 -23.40 38.53 7.79
CA ASN A 217 -23.98 39.20 6.62
C ASN A 217 -24.76 40.49 6.99
N GLU A 218 -24.16 41.38 7.78
CA GLU A 218 -24.78 42.62 8.32
C GLU A 218 -25.88 42.46 9.38
N GLN A 219 -26.27 41.23 9.74
CA GLN A 219 -27.20 40.96 10.84
C GLN A 219 -26.46 40.79 12.16
N ARG A 220 -26.97 41.40 13.23
CA ARG A 220 -26.45 41.24 14.60
C ARG A 220 -26.88 39.88 15.15
N ILE A 221 -25.92 39.08 15.58
CA ILE A 221 -26.16 37.73 16.10
C ILE A 221 -26.16 37.71 17.63
N CYS A 222 -25.02 38.08 18.22
CA CYS A 222 -24.86 38.23 19.66
C CYS A 222 -23.96 39.43 19.95
N ALA A 223 -23.88 39.83 21.21
CA ALA A 223 -23.12 41.00 21.61
C ALA A 223 -22.52 40.82 23.01
N THR A 224 -21.56 41.69 23.29
CA THR A 224 -21.11 42.00 24.65
C THR A 224 -21.18 43.51 24.85
N TYR A 225 -21.43 43.91 26.09
CA TYR A 225 -21.33 45.30 26.53
C TYR A 225 -20.92 45.30 27.99
N ASP A 226 -19.96 46.15 28.32
CA ASP A 226 -19.49 46.35 29.69
C ASP A 226 -19.08 47.81 29.89
N SER A 227 -19.19 48.27 31.13
CA SER A 227 -18.81 49.62 31.54
C SER A 227 -18.41 49.57 33.01
N THR A 228 -17.18 49.97 33.30
CA THR A 228 -16.68 50.07 34.68
C THR A 228 -16.42 51.51 35.07
N SER A 229 -16.67 51.85 36.33
CA SER A 229 -16.35 53.15 36.91
C SER A 229 -14.88 53.27 37.33
N SER A 230 -14.13 52.16 37.40
CA SER A 230 -12.70 52.15 37.74
C SER A 230 -11.99 50.89 37.23
N GLY A 231 -10.68 50.99 37.01
CA GLY A 231 -9.86 49.82 36.65
C GLY A 231 -10.13 49.31 35.23
N ARG A 232 -10.17 47.98 35.10
CA ARG A 232 -10.30 47.25 33.84
C ARG A 232 -11.59 46.45 33.81
N THR A 233 -12.15 46.26 32.62
CA THR A 233 -13.29 45.35 32.42
C THR A 233 -13.04 44.43 31.24
N ALA A 234 -13.66 43.25 31.25
CA ALA A 234 -13.56 42.29 30.16
C ALA A 234 -14.91 41.60 29.96
N ALA A 235 -15.32 41.49 28.70
CA ALA A 235 -16.55 40.79 28.33
C ALA A 235 -16.27 39.81 27.19
N SER A 236 -16.96 38.67 27.22
CA SER A 236 -16.80 37.62 26.22
C SER A 236 -18.15 37.01 25.86
N ASN A 237 -18.26 36.50 24.64
CA ASN A 237 -19.42 35.75 24.17
C ASN A 237 -18.97 34.83 23.03
N GLY A 238 -19.82 33.87 22.67
CA GLY A 238 -19.56 32.93 21.59
C GLY A 238 -20.86 32.44 20.95
N VAL A 239 -20.75 31.97 19.72
CA VAL A 239 -21.91 31.50 18.95
C VAL A 239 -21.51 30.40 17.98
N THR A 240 -22.39 29.42 17.81
CA THR A 240 -22.29 28.39 16.78
C THR A 240 -23.30 28.67 15.68
N LEU A 241 -22.85 28.73 14.43
CA LEU A 241 -23.64 29.12 13.27
C LEU A 241 -23.49 28.11 12.13
N LEU A 242 -24.61 27.79 11.48
CA LEU A 242 -24.58 27.21 10.14
C LEU A 242 -24.28 28.34 9.14
N LEU A 243 -23.21 28.18 8.38
CA LEU A 243 -22.78 29.12 7.34
C LEU A 243 -22.87 28.47 5.96
N GLU A 244 -23.38 29.24 5.01
CA GLU A 244 -23.29 28.93 3.59
C GLU A 244 -21.95 29.42 3.02
N VAL A 245 -21.54 28.89 1.85
CA VAL A 245 -20.31 29.34 1.19
C VAL A 245 -20.42 30.83 0.87
N GLY A 246 -19.43 31.60 1.32
CA GLY A 246 -19.39 33.05 1.14
C GLY A 246 -20.09 33.87 2.23
N ASP A 247 -20.76 33.24 3.20
CA ASP A 247 -21.25 33.95 4.38
C ASP A 247 -20.08 34.60 5.12
N VAL A 248 -20.27 35.84 5.56
CA VAL A 248 -19.26 36.63 6.27
C VAL A 248 -19.59 36.81 7.74
N VAL A 249 -18.58 36.65 8.60
CA VAL A 249 -18.67 36.86 10.05
C VAL A 249 -17.57 37.81 10.50
N PHE A 250 -17.92 38.82 11.30
CA PHE A 250 -16.95 39.80 11.81
C PHE A 250 -17.47 40.48 13.09
N LEU A 251 -16.59 41.19 13.79
CA LEU A 251 -16.95 42.00 14.95
C LEU A 251 -17.14 43.47 14.58
N ARG A 252 -18.20 44.07 15.14
CA ARG A 252 -18.50 45.50 14.96
C ARG A 252 -18.56 46.20 16.31
N LEU A 253 -17.64 47.14 16.54
CA LEU A 253 -17.60 48.01 17.70
C LEU A 253 -18.82 48.92 17.73
N TRP A 254 -19.37 49.13 18.92
CA TRP A 254 -20.49 50.04 19.13
C TRP A 254 -20.02 51.50 19.03
N VAL A 255 -20.94 52.37 18.60
CA VAL A 255 -20.72 53.82 18.66
C VAL A 255 -20.40 54.25 20.09
N ASN A 256 -19.45 55.18 20.24
CA ASN A 256 -18.98 55.74 21.51
C ASN A 256 -18.40 54.72 22.51
N THR A 257 -18.08 53.49 22.08
CA THR A 257 -17.33 52.52 22.90
C THR A 257 -15.89 52.41 22.42
N ALA A 258 -14.99 51.98 23.30
CA ALA A 258 -13.59 51.77 22.95
C ALA A 258 -13.06 50.48 23.56
N LEU A 259 -12.12 49.85 22.88
CA LEU A 259 -11.36 48.71 23.38
C LEU A 259 -9.94 49.16 23.67
N TYR A 260 -9.40 48.80 24.83
CA TYR A 260 -8.00 49.02 25.15
C TYR A 260 -7.22 47.75 24.89
N ASP A 261 -6.05 47.88 24.26
CA ASP A 261 -5.14 46.78 24.01
C ASP A 261 -3.70 47.26 24.17
N ASP A 262 -2.80 46.33 24.53
CA ASP A 262 -1.36 46.53 24.60
C ASP A 262 -0.64 45.23 24.23
N ASP A 263 0.65 45.12 24.55
CA ASP A 263 1.48 43.96 24.19
C ASP A 263 1.02 42.64 24.85
N PHE A 264 0.02 42.67 25.74
CA PHE A 264 -0.61 41.47 26.30
C PHE A 264 -1.79 40.93 25.48
N HIS A 265 -2.19 41.60 24.39
CA HIS A 265 -3.20 41.11 23.43
C HIS A 265 -4.51 40.65 24.07
N TYR A 266 -5.16 41.50 24.87
CA TYR A 266 -6.37 41.14 25.61
C TYR A 266 -7.60 40.89 24.73
N ASN A 267 -7.61 41.48 23.53
CA ASN A 267 -8.75 41.43 22.64
C ASN A 267 -8.51 40.39 21.55
N THR A 268 -9.28 39.30 21.58
CA THR A 268 -9.13 38.20 20.62
C THR A 268 -10.44 37.86 19.93
N PHE A 269 -10.33 37.39 18.69
CA PHE A 269 -11.42 36.84 17.91
C PHE A 269 -10.93 35.55 17.25
N SER A 270 -11.64 34.46 17.54
CA SER A 270 -11.30 33.13 17.06
C SER A 270 -12.54 32.48 16.46
N GLY A 271 -12.31 31.59 15.50
CA GLY A 271 -13.37 30.75 14.98
C GLY A 271 -12.83 29.53 14.25
N HIS A 272 -13.60 28.46 14.27
CA HIS A 272 -13.23 27.20 13.62
C HIS A 272 -14.47 26.44 13.15
N MET A 273 -14.29 25.62 12.11
CA MET A 273 -15.35 24.71 11.67
C MET A 273 -15.41 23.48 12.57
N LEU A 274 -16.62 23.10 12.96
CA LEU A 274 -16.90 21.86 13.69
C LEU A 274 -17.03 20.69 12.71
N PHE A 275 -17.83 20.86 11.67
CA PHE A 275 -18.03 19.87 10.61
C PHE A 275 -18.67 20.49 9.37
N THR A 276 -18.41 19.89 8.21
CA THR A 276 -19.04 20.20 6.93
C THR A 276 -20.48 19.65 6.86
N MET A 277 -21.32 20.26 6.04
CA MET A 277 -22.74 19.89 5.85
C MET A 277 -23.10 19.54 4.42
#